data_AF-A0A6N9UHU3-F1
#
_entry.id   AF-A0A6N9UHU3-F1
#
_cell.length_a   1.000
_cell.length_b   1.000
_cell.length_c   1.000
_cell.angle_alpha   90.00
_cell.angle_beta   90.00
_cell.angle_gamma   90.00
#
_symmetry.space_group_name_H-M   'P 1'
#
loop_
_entity.id
_entity.type
_entity.pdbx_description
1 polymer ?
#
loop_
_entity_poly.entity_id
_entity_poly.type
_entity_poly.pdbx_seq_one_letter_code
_entity_poly.pdbx_strand_id
1 'polypeptide(L)' 'HGGHAQGLLAVAVTGALGEREDWPAPWRELLRTLRRHPVPDVRDAALEETTVHE' A
#
# COMPACT_ATOMS: atom_id res chain seq x y z
N HIS A 1 19.80 -1.32 -3.21
CA HIS A 1 18.66 -1.89 -2.45
C HIS A 1 17.61 -0.83 -2.04
N GLY A 2 17.17 0.05 -2.94
CA GLY A 2 16.22 1.14 -2.59
C GLY A 2 14.73 0.80 -2.75
N GLY A 3 14.38 -0.19 -3.58
CA GLY A 3 12.98 -0.47 -3.94
C GLY A 3 12.12 -1.05 -2.82
N HIS A 4 12.72 -1.75 -1.84
CA HIS A 4 11.97 -2.32 -0.72
C HIS A 4 11.51 -1.25 0.28
N ALA A 5 12.42 -0.38 0.72
CA ALA A 5 12.10 0.68 1.67
C ALA A 5 11.08 1.68 1.10
N GLN A 6 11.19 1.98 -0.20
CA GLN A 6 10.24 2.87 -0.88
C GLN A 6 8.84 2.24 -1.00
N GLY A 7 8.76 0.92 -1.25
CA GLY A 7 7.49 0.20 -1.28
C GLY A 7 6.80 0.14 0.09
N LEU A 8 7.56 -0.12 1.15
CA LEU A 8 7.04 -0.14 2.53
C LEU A 8 6.55 1.24 2.99
N LEU A 9 7.30 2.29 2.65
CA LEU A 9 6.88 3.67 2.94
C LEU A 9 5.58 4.03 2.19
N ALA A 10 5.47 3.63 0.91
CA ALA A 10 4.28 3.87 0.12
C ALA A 10 3.05 3.14 0.69
N VAL A 11 3.22 1.91 1.19
CA VAL A 11 2.16 1.16 1.89
C VAL A 11 1.72 1.92 3.13
N ALA A 12 2.64 2.21 4.07
CA ALA A 12 2.31 2.88 5.32
C ALA A 12 1.66 4.27 5.12
N VAL A 13 2.10 5.04 4.12
CA VAL A 13 1.47 6.31 3.76
C VAL A 13 0.07 6.10 3.21
N THR A 14 -0.16 5.04 2.42
CA THR A 14 -1.47 4.76 1.84
C THR A 14 -2.48 4.31 2.91
N GLY A 15 -2.09 3.50 3.89
CA GLY A 15 -2.96 3.17 5.04
C GLY A 15 -3.29 4.40 5.88
N ALA A 16 -2.27 5.15 6.28
CA ALA A 16 -2.45 6.34 7.14
C ALA A 16 -3.28 7.46 6.48
N LEU A 17 -3.15 7.67 5.16
CA LEU A 17 -3.98 8.67 4.46
C LEU A 17 -5.34 8.10 4.04
N GLY A 18 -5.43 6.81 3.69
CA GLY A 18 -6.68 6.14 3.33
C GLY A 18 -7.69 6.17 4.47
N GLU A 19 -7.23 5.90 5.70
CA GLU A 19 -8.08 5.93 6.90
C GLU A 19 -8.62 7.34 7.21
N ARG A 20 -7.84 8.38 6.90
CA ARG A 20 -8.21 9.78 7.18
C ARG A 20 -9.10 10.41 6.11
N GLU A 21 -8.98 9.97 4.87
CA GLU A 21 -9.59 10.60 3.70
C GLU A 21 -10.70 9.75 3.04
N ASP A 22 -11.23 8.73 3.73
CA ASP A 22 -12.27 7.81 3.22
C ASP A 22 -11.86 7.10 1.90
N TRP A 23 -10.59 6.72 1.80
CA TRP A 23 -10.04 5.96 0.66
C TRP A 23 -10.33 6.55 -0.74
N PRO A 24 -9.74 7.72 -1.06
CA PRO A 24 -9.89 8.35 -2.36
C PRO A 24 -9.42 7.45 -3.51
N ALA A 25 -10.06 7.59 -4.68
CA ALA A 25 -9.71 6.86 -5.92
C ALA A 25 -8.19 6.79 -6.26
N PRO A 26 -7.39 7.88 -6.14
CA PRO A 26 -5.95 7.80 -6.39
C PRO A 26 -5.19 6.85 -5.45
N TRP A 27 -5.62 6.70 -4.19
CA TRP A 27 -5.02 5.76 -3.24
C TRP A 27 -5.34 4.31 -3.58
N ARG A 28 -6.55 4.04 -4.08
CA ARG A 28 -6.93 2.72 -4.62
C ARG A 28 -6.08 2.33 -5.84
N GLU A 29 -5.73 3.29 -6.69
CA GLU A 29 -4.89 3.06 -7.87
C GLU A 29 -3.42 2.82 -7.50
N LEU A 30 -2.91 3.56 -6.51
CA LEU A 30 -1.61 3.34 -5.89
C LEU A 30 -1.50 1.93 -5.29
N LEU A 31 -2.51 1.47 -4.55
CA LEU A 31 -2.54 0.11 -3.99
C LEU A 31 -2.59 -0.98 -5.06
N ARG A 32 -3.34 -0.76 -6.15
CA ARG A 32 -3.33 -1.70 -7.28
C ARG A 32 -1.95 -1.83 -7.90
N THR A 33 -1.21 -0.72 -7.96
CA THR A 33 0.18 -0.69 -8.45
C THR A 33 1.12 -1.41 -7.48
N LEU A 34 0.98 -1.19 -6.17
CA LEU A 34 1.77 -1.87 -5.13
C LEU A 34 1.50 -3.37 -5.07
N ARG A 35 0.25 -3.81 -5.28
CA ARG A 35 -0.10 -5.24 -5.40
C ARG A 35 0.51 -5.92 -6.62
N ARG A 36 0.77 -5.16 -7.68
CA ARG A 36 1.45 -5.62 -8.89
C ARG A 36 2.97 -5.48 -8.83
N HIS A 37 3.51 -5.04 -7.69
CA HIS A 37 4.93 -4.80 -7.56
C HIS A 37 5.71 -6.12 -7.70
N PRO A 38 6.85 -6.13 -8.42
CA PRO A 38 7.66 -7.34 -8.65
C PRO A 38 8.30 -7.89 -7.36
N VAL A 39 8.22 -7.13 -6.27
CA VAL A 39 8.75 -7.51 -4.97
C VAL A 39 7.65 -8.19 -4.15
N PRO A 40 7.81 -9.46 -3.75
CA PRO A 40 6.81 -10.18 -2.98
C PRO A 40 6.53 -9.55 -1.61
N ASP A 41 7.55 -9.06 -0.90
CA ASP A 41 7.40 -8.34 0.38
C ASP A 41 6.48 -7.11 0.28
N VAL A 42 6.62 -6.31 -0.78
CA VAL A 42 5.81 -5.11 -0.99
C VAL A 42 4.37 -5.48 -1.31
N ARG A 43 4.16 -6.57 -2.04
CA ARG A 43 2.83 -7.11 -2.32
C ARG A 43 2.15 -7.61 -1.04
N ASP A 44 2.89 -8.31 -0.18
CA ASP A 44 2.38 -8.85 1.08
C ASP A 44 1.97 -7.73 2.03
N ALA A 45 2.84 -6.74 2.24
CA ALA A 45 2.52 -5.56 3.05
C ALA A 45 1.29 -4.80 2.52
N ALA A 46 1.15 -4.66 1.20
CA ALA A 46 -0.02 -4.03 0.58
C ALA A 46 -1.31 -4.88 0.69
N LEU A 47 -1.21 -6.19 0.90
CA LEU A 47 -2.33 -7.08 1.17
C LEU A 47 -2.74 -7.02 2.64
N GLU A 48 -1.80 -6.96 3.58
CA GLU A 48 -2.11 -6.86 5.01
C GLU A 48 -2.87 -5.57 5.35
N GLU A 49 -2.48 -4.43 4.78
CA GLU A 49 -3.13 -3.13 5.06
C GLU A 49 -4.60 -3.03 4.66
N THR A 50 -5.06 -3.79 3.66
CA THR A 50 -6.50 -3.82 3.34
C THR A 50 -7.28 -4.74 4.27
N THR A 51 -6.60 -5.67 4.94
CA THR A 51 -7.24 -6.72 5.75
C THR A 51 -7.35 -6.28 7.21
N VAL A 52 -6.57 -5.29 7.63
CA VAL A 52 -6.68 -4.58 8.91
C VAL A 52 -7.94 -3.67 8.98
N HIS A 53 -8.94 -3.91 8.14
CA HIS A 53 -10.27 -3.30 8.26
C HIS A 53 -11.30 -4.38 8.57
N GLU A 54 -11.22 -4.94 9.79
CA GLU A 54 -12.31 -5.66 10.46
C GLU A 54 -12.55 -5.09 11.86
#